data_AF-A0A211ZS63-F1
#
_entry.id   AF-A0A211ZS63-F1
#
_cell.length_a   1.000
_cell.length_b   1.000
_cell.length_c   1.000
_cell.angle_alpha   90.00
_cell.angle_beta   90.00
_cell.angle_gamma   90.00
#
_symmetry.space_group_name_H-M   'P 1'
#
loop_
_entity.id
_entity.type
_entity.pdbx_description
1 polymer ?
#
loop_
_entity_poly.entity_id
_entity_poly.type
_entity_poly.pdbx_seq_one_letter_code
_entity_poly.pdbx_strand_id
1 'polypeptide(L)'
;MSETPTLGRKVLASLRAANPGLSPALGRIGDYVLDGPERVLSQTVTELAEASGSSEASVIRFCREQGFPSFQGFKLALATELASAQPARAEEAGRHALFRIVDRAVDALRQTEDLLDPAAVEAVADRLRTARRVLVFGVGASSITARYAQYKLARIGLQAVAHDDPHMAAMATAALGEGDVALAVSSSGSTLDVVRAATLAKEAGAFLAAITNRSRSPLTGLADMVLLASAPETPLTGGALASKISQLVIVDMLFETIADRDPAARDAIRRTAQSVADRGY
;
A
#
# COMPACT_ATOMS: atom_id res chain seq x y z
N MET A 1 -2.80 11.28 32.34
CA MET A 1 -3.39 9.99 32.77
C MET A 1 -3.95 9.32 31.53
N SER A 2 -3.32 8.21 31.14
CA SER A 2 -3.58 7.46 29.91
C SER A 2 -4.68 6.44 30.18
N GLU A 3 -5.88 6.67 29.65
CA GLU A 3 -6.86 5.60 29.47
C GLU A 3 -6.80 5.13 28.02
N THR A 4 -6.22 3.95 27.81
CA THR A 4 -6.67 3.09 26.71
C THR A 4 -7.62 2.09 27.37
N PRO A 5 -8.87 1.94 26.88
CA PRO A 5 -9.13 0.78 26.03
C PRO A 5 -10.19 1.07 24.95
N THR A 6 -9.78 1.32 23.71
CA THR A 6 -10.70 1.45 22.56
C THR A 6 -11.17 0.10 22.00
N LEU A 7 -10.73 -1.02 22.58
CA LEU A 7 -10.95 -2.38 22.08
C LEU A 7 -12.32 -3.01 22.47
N GLY A 8 -13.20 -2.27 23.14
CA GLY A 8 -14.55 -2.74 23.53
C GLY A 8 -15.70 -1.77 23.26
N ARG A 9 -15.45 -0.64 22.56
CA ARG A 9 -16.49 0.34 22.27
C ARG A 9 -17.37 -0.13 21.12
N LYS A 10 -18.70 -0.14 21.30
CA LYS A 10 -19.68 -0.28 20.22
C LYS A 10 -19.64 1.01 19.38
N VAL A 11 -18.76 1.05 18.39
CA VAL A 11 -18.54 2.15 17.45
C VAL A 11 -19.85 2.54 16.79
N LEU A 12 -20.59 1.56 16.26
CA LEU A 12 -21.84 1.82 15.53
C LEU A 12 -22.93 2.38 16.44
N ALA A 13 -23.11 1.81 17.63
CA ALA A 13 -24.10 2.30 18.59
C ALA A 13 -23.76 3.72 19.09
N SER A 14 -22.48 3.97 19.39
CA SER A 14 -21.99 5.29 19.81
C SER A 14 -22.21 6.33 18.70
N LEU A 15 -21.89 5.95 17.46
CA LEU A 15 -22.04 6.81 16.30
C LEU A 15 -23.51 7.16 16.05
N ARG A 16 -24.44 6.19 16.10
CA ARG A 16 -25.89 6.47 15.97
C ARG A 16 -26.39 7.48 16.98
N ALA A 17 -25.91 7.41 18.22
CA ALA A 17 -26.31 8.35 19.27
C ALA A 17 -25.71 9.76 19.05
N ALA A 18 -24.46 9.85 18.60
CA ALA A 18 -23.77 11.12 18.42
C ALA A 18 -24.10 11.84 17.09
N ASN A 19 -24.42 11.10 16.03
CA ASN A 19 -24.53 11.60 14.67
C ASN A 19 -25.49 12.81 14.49
N PRO A 20 -26.68 12.85 15.12
CA PRO A 20 -27.58 14.00 15.00
C PRO A 20 -27.01 15.33 15.53
N GLY A 21 -26.02 15.28 16.42
CA GLY A 21 -25.35 16.46 16.98
C GLY A 21 -24.12 16.92 16.20
N LEU A 22 -23.72 16.20 15.15
CA LEU A 22 -22.52 16.51 14.38
C LEU A 22 -22.77 17.67 13.40
N SER A 23 -21.70 18.42 13.09
CA SER A 23 -21.75 19.42 12.01
C SER A 23 -22.10 18.73 10.67
N PRO A 24 -22.71 19.43 9.69
CA PRO A 24 -23.22 18.80 8.47
C PRO A 24 -22.20 17.93 7.71
N ALA A 25 -20.93 18.33 7.65
CA ALA A 25 -19.88 17.55 7.00
C ALA A 25 -19.55 16.25 7.75
N LEU A 26 -19.54 16.30 9.08
CA LEU A 26 -19.26 15.14 9.92
C LEU A 26 -20.47 14.21 10.01
N GLY A 27 -21.68 14.77 10.01
CA GLY A 27 -22.94 14.02 9.91
C GLY A 27 -22.99 13.17 8.63
N ARG A 28 -22.64 13.73 7.47
CA ARG A 28 -22.56 12.96 6.21
C ARG A 28 -21.58 11.78 6.29
N ILE A 29 -20.43 11.96 6.96
CA ILE A 29 -19.47 10.88 7.17
C ILE A 29 -20.09 9.81 8.07
N GLY A 30 -20.75 10.21 9.16
CA GLY A 30 -21.44 9.30 10.07
C GLY A 30 -22.56 8.53 9.39
N ASP A 31 -23.41 9.19 8.60
CA ASP A 31 -24.48 8.57 7.81
C ASP A 31 -23.92 7.52 6.86
N TYR A 32 -22.87 7.88 6.12
CA TYR A 32 -22.22 6.98 5.17
C TYR A 32 -21.59 5.75 5.85
N VAL A 33 -21.01 5.92 7.04
CA VAL A 33 -20.49 4.80 7.85
C VAL A 33 -21.63 3.90 8.34
N LEU A 34 -22.73 4.49 8.81
CA LEU A 34 -23.88 3.75 9.35
C LEU A 34 -24.65 2.98 8.27
N ASP A 35 -24.66 3.49 7.04
CA ASP A 35 -25.27 2.88 5.86
C ASP A 35 -24.54 1.59 5.42
N GLY A 36 -23.21 1.59 5.46
CA GLY A 36 -22.42 0.45 4.96
C GLY A 36 -21.07 0.30 5.65
N PRO A 37 -21.02 -0.16 6.91
CA PRO A 37 -19.80 -0.17 7.70
C PRO A 37 -18.72 -1.13 7.18
N GLU A 38 -19.11 -2.27 6.58
CA GLU A 38 -18.17 -3.22 5.96
C GLU A 38 -17.40 -2.59 4.80
N ARG A 39 -18.09 -1.77 3.98
CA ARG A 39 -17.49 -1.07 2.84
C ARG A 39 -16.37 -0.13 3.31
N VAL A 40 -16.58 0.57 4.42
CA VAL A 40 -15.62 1.53 5.00
C VAL A 40 -14.30 0.87 5.42
N LEU A 41 -14.33 -0.40 5.88
CA LEU A 41 -13.10 -1.12 6.26
C LEU A 41 -12.09 -1.21 5.12
N SER A 42 -12.63 -1.34 3.92
CA SER A 42 -11.90 -1.40 2.68
C SER A 42 -11.69 -0.03 2.03
N GLN A 43 -11.92 1.10 2.70
CA GLN A 43 -11.67 2.42 2.09
C GLN A 43 -10.41 3.08 2.63
N THR A 44 -9.76 3.90 1.79
CA THR A 44 -8.77 4.90 2.19
C THR A 44 -9.46 6.14 2.77
N VAL A 45 -8.67 7.03 3.37
CA VAL A 45 -9.20 8.31 3.86
C VAL A 45 -9.74 9.16 2.70
N THR A 46 -9.07 9.13 1.55
CA THR A 46 -9.47 9.82 0.32
C THR A 46 -10.79 9.26 -0.21
N GLU A 47 -10.90 7.94 -0.32
CA GLU A 47 -12.13 7.28 -0.81
C GLU A 47 -13.33 7.55 0.10
N LEU A 48 -13.14 7.55 1.43
CA LEU A 48 -14.21 7.87 2.37
C LEU A 48 -14.61 9.36 2.28
N ALA A 49 -13.64 10.26 2.13
CA ALA A 49 -13.90 11.68 1.98
C ALA A 49 -14.76 11.94 0.74
N GLU A 50 -14.37 11.40 -0.41
CA GLU A 50 -15.12 11.51 -1.66
C GLU A 50 -16.53 10.90 -1.55
N ALA A 51 -16.63 9.67 -1.05
CA ALA A 51 -17.90 8.95 -0.98
C ALA A 51 -18.92 9.58 -0.01
N SER A 52 -18.44 10.30 1.01
CA SER A 52 -19.28 11.04 1.95
C SER A 52 -19.51 12.52 1.56
N GLY A 53 -18.95 12.98 0.43
CA GLY A 53 -19.02 14.38 0.02
C GLY A 53 -18.36 15.33 1.02
N SER A 54 -17.22 14.93 1.58
CA SER A 54 -16.47 15.63 2.62
C SER A 54 -14.99 15.72 2.27
N SER A 55 -14.20 16.46 3.05
CA SER A 55 -12.75 16.55 2.88
C SER A 55 -12.01 15.51 3.72
N GLU A 56 -10.78 15.15 3.33
CA GLU A 56 -9.92 14.28 4.15
C GLU A 56 -9.73 14.85 5.56
N ALA A 57 -9.55 16.18 5.68
CA ALA A 57 -9.49 16.87 6.96
C ALA A 57 -10.77 16.68 7.80
N SER A 58 -11.94 16.65 7.15
CA SER A 58 -13.21 16.37 7.82
C SER A 58 -13.28 14.92 8.30
N VAL A 59 -12.77 13.95 7.53
CA VAL A 59 -12.69 12.54 7.96
C VAL A 59 -11.76 12.40 9.17
N ILE A 60 -10.60 13.05 9.17
CA ILE A 60 -9.70 13.03 10.33
C ILE A 60 -10.34 13.69 11.56
N ARG A 61 -11.01 14.84 11.38
CA ARG A 61 -11.76 15.50 12.46
C ARG A 61 -12.90 14.63 12.97
N PHE A 62 -13.66 13.99 12.08
CA PHE A 62 -14.70 13.02 12.43
C PHE A 62 -14.14 11.94 13.35
N CYS A 63 -13.04 11.28 12.97
CA CYS A 63 -12.42 10.25 13.80
C CYS A 63 -12.04 10.77 15.19
N ARG A 64 -11.45 11.97 15.28
CA ARG A 64 -11.06 12.59 16.55
C ARG A 64 -12.26 12.92 17.44
N GLU A 65 -13.34 13.48 16.87
CA GLU A 65 -14.58 13.76 17.61
C GLU A 65 -15.27 12.47 18.08
N GLN A 66 -15.12 11.38 17.33
CA GLN A 66 -15.57 10.06 17.76
C GLN A 66 -14.61 9.39 18.77
N GLY A 67 -13.52 10.05 19.16
CA GLY A 67 -12.58 9.57 20.18
C GLY A 67 -11.49 8.64 19.65
N PHE A 68 -11.21 8.66 18.35
CA PHE A 68 -10.14 7.87 17.72
C PHE A 68 -8.97 8.77 17.29
N PRO A 69 -7.72 8.40 17.59
CA PRO A 69 -6.55 9.24 17.29
C PRO A 69 -6.27 9.34 15.79
N SER A 70 -6.75 8.38 14.99
CA SER A 70 -6.52 8.31 13.55
C SER A 70 -7.65 7.57 12.83
N PHE A 71 -7.72 7.74 11.51
CA PHE A 71 -8.64 6.98 10.67
C PHE A 71 -8.40 5.46 10.74
N GLN A 72 -7.14 5.04 10.81
CA GLN A 72 -6.82 3.62 11.00
C GLN A 72 -7.27 3.09 12.36
N GLY A 73 -7.13 3.88 13.44
CA GLY A 73 -7.66 3.53 14.75
C GLY A 73 -9.18 3.37 14.75
N PHE A 74 -9.88 4.26 14.05
CA PHE A 74 -11.33 4.15 13.83
C PHE A 74 -11.69 2.88 13.05
N LYS A 75 -11.06 2.61 11.90
CA LYS A 75 -11.34 1.40 11.10
C LYS A 75 -11.03 0.12 11.86
N LEU A 76 -9.98 0.09 12.70
CA LEU A 76 -9.65 -1.07 13.51
C LEU A 76 -10.76 -1.37 14.53
N ALA A 77 -11.25 -0.36 15.24
CA ALA A 77 -12.34 -0.53 16.18
C ALA A 77 -13.62 -1.01 15.47
N LEU A 78 -13.94 -0.43 14.29
CA LEU A 78 -15.07 -0.85 13.48
C LEU A 78 -14.92 -2.31 13.00
N ALA A 79 -13.73 -2.71 12.56
CA ALA A 79 -13.46 -4.07 12.11
C ALA A 79 -13.63 -5.09 13.24
N THR A 80 -13.17 -4.77 14.44
CA THR A 80 -13.31 -5.61 15.64
C THR A 80 -14.78 -5.80 16.03
N GLU A 81 -15.59 -4.73 15.99
CA GLU A 81 -17.03 -4.82 16.27
C GLU A 81 -17.74 -5.70 15.23
N LEU A 82 -17.47 -5.49 13.94
CA LEU A 82 -18.10 -6.26 12.85
C LEU A 82 -17.69 -7.74 12.88
N ALA A 83 -16.42 -8.04 13.16
CA ALA A 83 -15.94 -9.42 13.27
C ALA A 83 -16.60 -10.17 14.42
N SER A 84 -16.94 -9.47 15.51
CA SER A 84 -17.62 -10.04 16.68
C SER A 84 -19.11 -10.31 16.43
N ALA A 85 -19.71 -9.69 15.40
CA ALA A 85 -21.12 -9.81 15.04
C ALA A 85 -21.40 -10.93 14.01
N GLN A 86 -20.37 -11.47 13.34
CA GLN A 86 -20.54 -12.52 12.35
C GLN A 86 -20.38 -13.92 12.97
N PRO A 87 -21.36 -14.83 12.80
CA PRO A 87 -21.13 -16.24 13.05
C PRO A 87 -20.02 -16.75 12.12
N ALA A 88 -19.21 -17.71 12.60
CA ALA A 88 -18.18 -18.35 11.78
C ALA A 88 -18.82 -18.86 10.47
N ARG A 89 -18.34 -18.35 9.32
CA ARG A 89 -18.81 -18.79 8.00
C ARG A 89 -18.63 -20.31 7.90
N ALA A 90 -19.72 -20.99 7.57
CA ALA A 90 -19.72 -22.42 7.27
C ALA A 90 -18.70 -22.73 6.18
N GLU A 91 -17.93 -23.78 6.38
CA GLU A 91 -16.94 -24.25 5.42
C GLU A 91 -17.62 -24.66 4.11
N GLU A 92 -17.18 -24.09 2.98
CA GLU A 92 -17.56 -24.60 1.66
C GLU A 92 -17.10 -26.06 1.54
N ALA A 93 -18.06 -26.94 1.29
CA ALA A 93 -17.81 -28.36 1.15
C ALA A 93 -17.05 -28.66 -0.16
N GLY A 94 -15.89 -29.32 -0.05
CA GLY A 94 -15.21 -29.96 -1.19
C GLY A 94 -13.71 -29.68 -1.31
N ARG A 95 -13.21 -28.55 -0.79
CA ARG A 95 -11.76 -28.23 -0.81
C ARG A 95 -11.21 -27.96 0.58
N HIS A 96 -10.07 -28.55 0.88
CA HIS A 96 -9.41 -28.39 2.17
C HIS A 96 -9.11 -26.90 2.45
N ALA A 97 -9.48 -26.42 3.63
CA ALA A 97 -9.41 -25.02 4.04
C ALA A 97 -8.04 -24.37 3.80
N LEU A 98 -6.96 -25.13 4.01
CA LEU A 98 -5.57 -24.71 3.76
C LEU A 98 -5.35 -24.25 2.32
N PHE A 99 -5.88 -24.96 1.33
CA PHE A 99 -5.62 -24.65 -0.08
C PHE A 99 -6.37 -23.42 -0.59
N ARG A 100 -7.28 -22.82 0.19
CA ARG A 100 -7.93 -21.54 -0.14
C ARG A 100 -6.93 -20.39 -0.19
N ILE A 101 -5.79 -20.49 0.50
CA ILE A 101 -4.74 -19.48 0.40
C ILE A 101 -4.15 -19.41 -1.01
N VAL A 102 -4.04 -20.56 -1.69
CA VAL A 102 -3.53 -20.65 -3.06
C VAL A 102 -4.52 -20.00 -4.01
N ASP A 103 -5.82 -20.25 -3.86
CA ASP A 103 -6.85 -19.65 -4.71
C ASP A 103 -6.83 -18.14 -4.62
N ARG A 104 -6.81 -17.61 -3.38
CA ARG A 104 -6.71 -16.17 -3.14
C ARG A 104 -5.45 -15.55 -3.74
N ALA A 105 -4.33 -16.29 -3.74
CA ALA A 105 -3.10 -15.82 -4.37
C ALA A 105 -3.23 -15.81 -5.90
N VAL A 106 -3.79 -16.86 -6.51
CA VAL A 106 -4.04 -16.93 -7.96
C VAL A 106 -5.03 -15.85 -8.41
N ASP A 107 -6.13 -15.68 -7.68
CA ASP A 107 -7.11 -14.62 -7.96
C ASP A 107 -6.49 -13.24 -7.84
N ALA A 108 -5.64 -13.01 -6.83
CA ALA A 108 -4.94 -11.74 -6.69
C ALA A 108 -3.98 -11.49 -7.87
N LEU A 109 -3.25 -12.50 -8.35
CA LEU A 109 -2.38 -12.37 -9.51
C LEU A 109 -3.18 -12.00 -10.77
N ARG A 110 -4.28 -12.71 -11.06
CA ARG A 110 -5.16 -12.42 -12.21
C ARG A 110 -5.78 -11.03 -12.15
N GLN A 111 -6.31 -10.66 -10.99
CA GLN A 111 -6.85 -9.31 -10.81
C GLN A 111 -5.78 -8.22 -10.93
N THR A 112 -4.53 -8.52 -10.59
CA THR A 112 -3.43 -7.56 -10.76
C THR A 112 -3.12 -7.38 -12.24
N GLU A 113 -3.09 -8.47 -13.02
CA GLU A 113 -2.98 -8.40 -14.48
C GLU A 113 -4.09 -7.54 -15.09
N ASP A 114 -5.35 -7.73 -14.67
CA ASP A 114 -6.50 -6.96 -15.17
C ASP A 114 -6.44 -5.46 -14.83
N LEU A 115 -5.78 -5.09 -13.72
CA LEU A 115 -5.69 -3.71 -13.23
C LEU A 115 -4.49 -2.93 -13.78
N LEU A 116 -3.46 -3.62 -14.26
CA LEU A 116 -2.24 -3.00 -14.74
C LEU A 116 -2.40 -2.49 -16.17
N ASP A 117 -1.94 -1.27 -16.40
CA ASP A 117 -1.67 -0.77 -17.74
C ASP A 117 -0.23 -1.19 -18.14
N PRO A 118 -0.06 -2.03 -19.19
CA PRO A 118 1.27 -2.39 -19.68
C PRO A 118 2.14 -1.17 -20.01
N ALA A 119 1.55 -0.09 -20.55
CA ALA A 119 2.31 1.11 -20.88
C ALA A 119 2.86 1.82 -19.64
N ALA A 120 2.12 1.78 -18.51
CA ALA A 120 2.60 2.30 -17.23
C ALA A 120 3.78 1.49 -16.68
N VAL A 121 3.71 0.16 -16.77
CA VAL A 121 4.81 -0.74 -16.36
C VAL A 121 6.06 -0.45 -17.20
N GLU A 122 5.91 -0.35 -18.51
CA GLU A 122 7.00 -0.03 -19.44
C GLU A 122 7.62 1.33 -19.16
N ALA A 123 6.80 2.36 -18.93
CA ALA A 123 7.28 3.70 -18.61
C ALA A 123 8.07 3.72 -17.29
N VAL A 124 7.62 3.01 -16.26
CA VAL A 124 8.38 2.91 -14.99
C VAL A 124 9.68 2.14 -15.19
N ALA A 125 9.65 1.03 -15.95
CA ALA A 125 10.82 0.26 -16.29
C ALA A 125 11.88 1.12 -17.01
N ASP A 126 11.47 1.95 -17.98
CA ASP A 126 12.37 2.86 -18.69
C ASP A 126 12.99 3.91 -17.77
N ARG A 127 12.19 4.50 -16.86
CA ARG A 127 12.71 5.44 -15.86
C ARG A 127 13.71 4.77 -14.93
N LEU A 128 13.42 3.56 -14.45
CA LEU A 128 14.32 2.78 -13.60
C LEU A 128 15.63 2.44 -14.31
N ARG A 129 15.56 2.00 -15.57
CA ARG A 129 16.72 1.62 -16.38
C ARG A 129 17.72 2.76 -16.54
N THR A 130 17.23 3.99 -16.72
CA THR A 130 18.08 5.19 -16.89
C THR A 130 18.38 5.93 -15.58
N ALA A 131 17.86 5.45 -14.45
CA ALA A 131 18.01 6.13 -13.17
C ALA A 131 19.47 6.11 -12.71
N ARG A 132 19.98 7.22 -12.19
CA ARG A 132 21.32 7.25 -11.58
C ARG A 132 21.36 6.42 -10.30
N ARG A 133 20.27 6.49 -9.51
CA ARG A 133 19.99 5.65 -8.34
C ARG A 133 18.49 5.52 -8.14
N VAL A 134 18.10 4.45 -7.46
CA VAL A 134 16.70 4.15 -7.12
C VAL A 134 16.57 4.04 -5.61
N LEU A 135 15.69 4.84 -5.02
CA LEU A 135 15.28 4.67 -3.64
C LEU A 135 13.93 3.97 -3.60
N VAL A 136 13.87 2.85 -2.89
CA VAL A 136 12.63 2.13 -2.64
C VAL A 136 12.26 2.33 -1.18
N PHE A 137 11.00 2.55 -0.85
CA PHE A 137 10.61 2.70 0.55
C PHE A 137 9.22 2.16 0.82
N GLY A 138 9.09 1.52 1.97
CA GLY A 138 7.87 0.88 2.45
C GLY A 138 8.10 0.38 3.86
N VAL A 139 7.09 0.53 4.72
CA VAL A 139 7.17 0.15 6.14
C VAL A 139 6.30 -1.07 6.45
N GLY A 140 6.61 -1.77 7.54
CA GLY A 140 5.88 -2.98 7.95
C GLY A 140 5.91 -4.05 6.86
N ALA A 141 4.78 -4.69 6.56
CA ALA A 141 4.73 -5.73 5.52
C ALA A 141 5.12 -5.21 4.11
N SER A 142 5.00 -3.92 3.84
CA SER A 142 5.42 -3.34 2.55
C SER A 142 6.95 -3.23 2.43
N SER A 143 7.70 -3.29 3.55
CA SER A 143 9.16 -3.33 3.50
C SER A 143 9.69 -4.61 2.84
N ILE A 144 8.94 -5.71 2.93
CA ILE A 144 9.28 -6.99 2.29
C ILE A 144 9.31 -6.80 0.77
N THR A 145 8.26 -6.21 0.20
CA THR A 145 8.20 -5.86 -1.23
C THR A 145 9.29 -4.85 -1.59
N ALA A 146 9.53 -3.83 -0.77
CA ALA A 146 10.57 -2.83 -1.02
C ALA A 146 11.98 -3.46 -1.09
N ARG A 147 12.30 -4.35 -0.15
CA ARG A 147 13.56 -5.10 -0.14
C ARG A 147 13.66 -6.11 -1.28
N TYR A 148 12.54 -6.71 -1.68
CA TYR A 148 12.49 -7.57 -2.87
C TYR A 148 12.79 -6.78 -4.15
N ALA A 149 12.22 -5.58 -4.29
CA ALA A 149 12.54 -4.66 -5.39
C ALA A 149 14.01 -4.27 -5.39
N GLN A 150 14.59 -3.90 -4.24
CA GLN A 150 16.03 -3.67 -4.15
C GLN A 150 16.83 -4.88 -4.65
N TYR A 151 16.49 -6.10 -4.19
CA TYR A 151 17.16 -7.32 -4.63
C TYR A 151 17.08 -7.52 -6.15
N LYS A 152 15.87 -7.41 -6.73
CA LYS A 152 15.65 -7.60 -8.16
C LYS A 152 16.37 -6.53 -8.99
N LEU A 153 16.30 -5.26 -8.60
CA LEU A 153 17.00 -4.17 -9.29
C LEU A 153 18.52 -4.31 -9.19
N ALA A 154 19.06 -4.75 -8.05
CA ALA A 154 20.49 -5.02 -7.92
C ALA A 154 20.97 -6.16 -8.84
N ARG A 155 20.13 -7.19 -9.07
CA ARG A 155 20.44 -8.31 -9.98
C ARG A 155 20.62 -7.86 -11.44
N ILE A 156 19.94 -6.79 -11.87
CA ILE A 156 20.11 -6.17 -13.20
C ILE A 156 21.10 -5.01 -13.20
N GLY A 157 21.87 -4.84 -12.12
CA GLY A 157 22.97 -3.87 -12.05
C GLY A 157 22.56 -2.44 -11.72
N LEU A 158 21.31 -2.21 -11.29
CA LEU A 158 20.86 -0.89 -10.85
C LEU A 158 21.25 -0.61 -9.40
N GLN A 159 21.60 0.64 -9.11
CA GLN A 159 21.90 1.11 -7.76
C GLN A 159 20.61 1.39 -6.99
N ALA A 160 20.02 0.34 -6.40
CA ALA A 160 18.80 0.42 -5.61
C ALA A 160 19.09 0.30 -4.11
N VAL A 161 18.42 1.11 -3.30
CA VAL A 161 18.44 1.03 -1.82
C VAL A 161 17.02 1.10 -1.29
N ALA A 162 16.64 0.13 -0.45
CA ALA A 162 15.37 0.10 0.25
C ALA A 162 15.51 0.67 1.66
N HIS A 163 14.60 1.55 2.04
CA HIS A 163 14.47 2.07 3.40
C HIS A 163 13.13 1.65 4.02
N ASP A 164 13.21 1.00 5.17
CA ASP A 164 12.09 0.61 6.02
C ASP A 164 12.00 1.42 7.32
N ASP A 165 13.07 2.15 7.66
CA ASP A 165 13.08 3.19 8.68
C ASP A 165 12.50 4.51 8.13
N PRO A 166 11.45 5.09 8.75
CA PRO A 166 10.82 6.35 8.32
C PRO A 166 11.77 7.55 8.24
N HIS A 167 12.71 7.68 9.18
CA HIS A 167 13.63 8.81 9.21
C HIS A 167 14.66 8.69 8.10
N MET A 168 15.21 7.50 7.90
CA MET A 168 16.14 7.23 6.80
C MET A 168 15.45 7.40 5.44
N ALA A 169 14.20 6.93 5.28
CA ALA A 169 13.43 7.13 4.07
C ALA A 169 13.25 8.63 3.77
N ALA A 170 12.86 9.44 4.77
CA ALA A 170 12.70 10.88 4.61
C ALA A 170 14.02 11.59 4.27
N MET A 171 15.12 11.26 4.97
CA MET A 171 16.44 11.86 4.71
C MET A 171 16.96 11.49 3.31
N ALA A 172 16.81 10.23 2.91
CA ALA A 172 17.30 9.75 1.62
C ALA A 172 16.48 10.32 0.46
N THR A 173 15.15 10.39 0.60
CA THR A 173 14.26 10.96 -0.43
C THR A 173 14.45 12.46 -0.61
N ALA A 174 14.67 13.22 0.47
CA ALA A 174 14.98 14.65 0.40
C ALA A 174 16.31 14.95 -0.31
N ALA A 175 17.22 13.97 -0.37
CA ALA A 175 18.50 14.10 -1.05
C ALA A 175 18.45 13.70 -2.53
N LEU A 176 17.29 13.29 -3.07
CA LEU A 176 17.12 12.95 -4.49
C LEU A 176 17.22 14.18 -5.40
N GLY A 177 17.16 13.96 -6.71
CA GLY A 177 17.19 15.00 -7.73
C GLY A 177 16.64 14.52 -9.07
N GLU A 178 16.70 15.39 -10.06
CA GLU A 178 16.42 15.03 -11.45
C GLU A 178 17.29 13.83 -11.90
N GLY A 179 16.67 12.88 -12.59
CA GLY A 179 17.32 11.63 -13.03
C GLY A 179 17.41 10.54 -11.96
N ASP A 180 16.99 10.80 -10.72
CA ASP A 180 16.79 9.76 -9.70
C ASP A 180 15.33 9.27 -9.71
N VAL A 181 15.11 8.03 -9.22
CA VAL A 181 13.77 7.43 -9.11
C VAL A 181 13.46 7.08 -7.65
N ALA A 182 12.26 7.41 -7.23
CA ALA A 182 11.65 7.03 -5.97
C ALA A 182 10.54 6.01 -6.24
N LEU A 183 10.64 4.82 -5.64
CA LEU A 183 9.63 3.75 -5.72
C LEU A 183 8.97 3.56 -4.35
N ALA A 184 7.78 4.13 -4.18
CA ALA A 184 7.01 4.02 -2.96
C ALA A 184 6.15 2.75 -2.95
N VAL A 185 6.22 1.97 -1.87
CA VAL A 185 5.36 0.79 -1.68
C VAL A 185 4.48 0.97 -0.45
N SER A 186 3.16 1.02 -0.66
CA SER A 186 2.19 1.04 0.42
C SER A 186 0.86 0.43 0.00
N SER A 187 0.46 -0.67 0.65
CA SER A 187 -0.83 -1.32 0.34
C SER A 187 -2.01 -0.37 0.46
N SER A 188 -2.00 0.52 1.45
CA SER A 188 -3.09 1.46 1.72
C SER A 188 -2.97 2.78 0.97
N GLY A 189 -1.78 3.10 0.45
CA GLY A 189 -1.44 4.42 -0.07
C GLY A 189 -1.61 5.58 0.93
N SER A 190 -1.88 5.26 2.19
CA SER A 190 -2.26 6.23 3.25
C SER A 190 -1.32 6.17 4.46
N THR A 191 -0.23 5.43 4.36
CA THR A 191 0.76 5.34 5.43
C THR A 191 1.52 6.66 5.54
N LEU A 192 1.37 7.36 6.67
CA LEU A 192 1.86 8.73 6.84
C LEU A 192 3.35 8.89 6.49
N ASP A 193 4.21 8.00 6.98
CA ASP A 193 5.65 8.07 6.74
C ASP A 193 6.01 7.83 5.27
N VAL A 194 5.29 6.93 4.58
CA VAL A 194 5.48 6.69 3.14
C VAL A 194 5.00 7.89 2.33
N VAL A 195 3.84 8.45 2.67
CA VAL A 195 3.33 9.67 2.01
C VAL A 195 4.30 10.82 2.20
N ARG A 196 4.87 10.99 3.40
CA ARG A 196 5.87 12.02 3.70
C ARG A 196 7.15 11.85 2.85
N ALA A 197 7.70 10.65 2.78
CA ALA A 197 8.88 10.37 1.96
C ALA A 197 8.59 10.57 0.46
N ALA A 198 7.38 10.22 0.00
CA ALA A 198 6.93 10.47 -1.36
C ALA A 198 6.82 11.98 -1.68
N THR A 199 6.29 12.78 -0.75
CA THR A 199 6.25 14.25 -0.88
C THR A 199 7.66 14.82 -1.01
N LEU A 200 8.60 14.41 -0.15
CA LEU A 200 9.99 14.88 -0.20
C LEU A 200 10.69 14.50 -1.52
N ALA A 201 10.46 13.29 -2.02
CA ALA A 201 10.98 12.87 -3.33
C ALA A 201 10.47 13.76 -4.48
N LYS A 202 9.19 14.13 -4.44
CA LYS A 202 8.58 15.04 -5.40
C LYS A 202 9.13 16.45 -5.33
N GLU A 203 9.25 17.00 -4.11
CA GLU A 203 9.86 18.32 -3.87
C GLU A 203 11.32 18.37 -4.37
N ALA A 204 12.04 17.25 -4.28
CA ALA A 204 13.40 17.10 -4.78
C ALA A 204 13.50 16.95 -6.31
N GLY A 205 12.38 16.83 -7.04
CA GLY A 205 12.37 16.68 -8.50
C GLY A 205 12.66 15.26 -9.01
N ALA A 206 12.61 14.25 -8.13
CA ALA A 206 12.72 12.86 -8.52
C ALA A 206 11.46 12.35 -9.20
N PHE A 207 11.60 11.33 -10.07
CA PHE A 207 10.44 10.61 -10.58
C PHE A 207 9.88 9.68 -9.50
N LEU A 208 8.60 9.83 -9.17
CA LEU A 208 7.92 9.04 -8.14
C LEU A 208 6.97 8.02 -8.77
N ALA A 209 7.33 6.74 -8.67
CA ALA A 209 6.42 5.63 -8.94
C ALA A 209 5.85 5.06 -7.64
N ALA A 210 4.58 4.67 -7.63
CA ALA A 210 3.93 4.05 -6.49
C ALA A 210 3.40 2.65 -6.82
N ILE A 211 3.73 1.66 -5.99
CA ILE A 211 3.09 0.34 -5.97
C ILE A 211 2.10 0.32 -4.79
N THR A 212 0.82 0.17 -5.09
CA THR A 212 -0.25 0.23 -4.08
C THR A 212 -1.42 -0.67 -4.45
N ASN A 213 -2.28 -1.00 -3.47
CA ASN A 213 -3.50 -1.78 -3.70
C ASN A 213 -4.75 -0.90 -3.71
N ARG A 214 -4.57 0.42 -3.86
CA ARG A 214 -5.62 1.45 -3.79
C ARG A 214 -5.49 2.40 -4.96
N SER A 215 -6.53 2.50 -5.79
CA SER A 215 -6.55 3.42 -6.92
C SER A 215 -6.67 4.88 -6.48
N ARG A 216 -7.23 5.14 -5.28
CA ARG A 216 -7.35 6.48 -4.70
C ARG A 216 -6.83 6.53 -3.28
N SER A 217 -5.78 7.31 -3.07
CA SER A 217 -5.12 7.52 -1.78
C SER A 217 -4.26 8.79 -1.80
N PRO A 218 -3.76 9.26 -0.65
CA PRO A 218 -2.80 10.36 -0.63
C PRO A 218 -1.55 10.06 -1.47
N LEU A 219 -1.04 8.83 -1.45
CA LEU A 219 0.14 8.44 -2.23
C LEU A 219 -0.11 8.50 -3.74
N THR A 220 -1.27 8.06 -4.22
CA THR A 220 -1.58 8.10 -5.66
C THR A 220 -1.76 9.52 -6.17
N GLY A 221 -2.20 10.45 -5.32
CA GLY A 221 -2.26 11.88 -5.65
C GLY A 221 -0.88 12.53 -5.78
N LEU A 222 0.16 11.91 -5.22
CA LEU A 222 1.54 12.38 -5.34
C LEU A 222 2.28 11.72 -6.50
N ALA A 223 2.02 10.46 -6.84
CA ALA A 223 2.85 9.71 -7.79
C ALA A 223 2.81 10.26 -9.23
N ASP A 224 3.96 10.24 -9.93
CA ASP A 224 4.01 10.41 -11.39
C ASP A 224 3.37 9.23 -12.12
N MET A 225 3.55 8.02 -11.57
CA MET A 225 2.97 6.80 -12.10
C MET A 225 2.51 5.88 -10.97
N VAL A 226 1.34 5.28 -11.14
CA VAL A 226 0.77 4.31 -10.19
C VAL A 226 0.74 2.93 -10.86
N LEU A 227 1.33 1.95 -10.18
CA LEU A 227 1.23 0.54 -10.52
C LEU A 227 0.27 -0.11 -9.52
N LEU A 228 -0.94 -0.40 -9.98
CA LEU A 228 -2.04 -0.84 -9.13
C LEU A 228 -2.03 -2.37 -8.96
N ALA A 229 -1.79 -2.81 -7.73
CA ALA A 229 -1.93 -4.19 -7.28
C ALA A 229 -3.37 -4.49 -6.84
N SER A 230 -3.80 -5.75 -6.94
CA SER A 230 -5.11 -6.19 -6.43
C SER A 230 -5.09 -6.57 -4.94
N ALA A 231 -6.21 -7.07 -4.40
CA ALA A 231 -6.33 -7.54 -3.01
C ALA A 231 -6.04 -6.44 -1.95
N PRO A 232 -6.86 -5.37 -1.91
CA PRO A 232 -6.75 -4.32 -0.90
C PRO A 232 -6.88 -4.84 0.54
N GLU A 233 -5.96 -4.40 1.41
CA GLU A 233 -5.97 -4.78 2.83
C GLU A 233 -7.04 -4.01 3.63
N THR A 234 -7.57 -4.68 4.64
CA THR A 234 -8.36 -4.12 5.76
C THR A 234 -7.49 -4.08 7.03
N PRO A 235 -7.90 -3.39 8.11
CA PRO A 235 -7.11 -3.33 9.34
C PRO A 235 -6.74 -4.70 9.94
N LEU A 236 -7.59 -5.71 9.76
CA LEU A 236 -7.36 -7.07 10.28
C LEU A 236 -6.61 -7.99 9.30
N THR A 237 -6.36 -7.53 8.07
CA THR A 237 -5.71 -8.33 7.01
C THR A 237 -4.41 -7.69 6.53
N GLY A 238 -3.85 -6.76 7.31
CA GLY A 238 -2.57 -6.14 7.01
C GLY A 238 -1.47 -7.18 6.78
N GLY A 239 -0.76 -7.10 5.65
CA GLY A 239 0.27 -8.07 5.28
C GLY A 239 -0.24 -9.43 4.77
N ALA A 240 -1.51 -9.56 4.41
CA ALA A 240 -2.04 -10.77 3.81
C ALA A 240 -1.27 -11.16 2.52
N LEU A 241 -1.02 -12.47 2.34
CA LEU A 241 -0.25 -12.99 1.20
C LEU A 241 -0.79 -12.52 -0.15
N ALA A 242 -2.12 -12.51 -0.33
CA ALA A 242 -2.75 -12.05 -1.57
C ALA A 242 -2.38 -10.61 -1.94
N SER A 243 -2.29 -9.70 -0.96
CA SER A 243 -1.85 -8.32 -1.18
C SER A 243 -0.35 -8.22 -1.46
N LYS A 244 0.46 -9.09 -0.83
CA LYS A 244 1.91 -9.07 -1.03
C LYS A 244 2.30 -9.66 -2.37
N ILE A 245 1.72 -10.80 -2.76
CA ILE A 245 2.03 -11.45 -4.03
C ILE A 245 1.63 -10.59 -5.23
N SER A 246 0.54 -9.82 -5.14
CA SER A 246 0.16 -8.85 -6.17
C SER A 246 1.17 -7.71 -6.32
N GLN A 247 1.81 -7.27 -5.24
CA GLN A 247 2.89 -6.29 -5.33
C GLN A 247 4.21 -6.90 -5.82
N LEU A 248 4.54 -8.12 -5.38
CA LEU A 248 5.78 -8.81 -5.78
C LEU A 248 5.79 -9.12 -7.28
N VAL A 249 4.65 -9.54 -7.85
CA VAL A 249 4.58 -9.79 -9.29
C VAL A 249 4.80 -8.53 -10.12
N ILE A 250 4.35 -7.35 -9.64
CA ILE A 250 4.65 -6.06 -10.29
C ILE A 250 6.16 -5.79 -10.29
N VAL A 251 6.85 -6.07 -9.18
CA VAL A 251 8.31 -5.94 -9.10
C VAL A 251 9.00 -6.87 -10.10
N ASP A 252 8.54 -8.11 -10.23
CA ASP A 252 9.04 -9.04 -11.24
C ASP A 252 8.76 -8.56 -12.66
N MET A 253 7.56 -8.04 -12.95
CA MET A 253 7.23 -7.47 -14.27
C MET A 253 8.17 -6.32 -14.63
N LEU A 254 8.48 -5.41 -13.70
CA LEU A 254 9.47 -4.35 -13.91
C LEU A 254 10.86 -4.92 -14.20
N PHE A 255 11.27 -5.93 -13.44
CA PHE A 255 12.57 -6.59 -13.63
C PHE A 255 12.68 -7.25 -15.01
N GLU A 256 11.70 -8.07 -15.40
CA GLU A 256 11.69 -8.78 -16.68
C GLU A 256 11.66 -7.77 -17.84
N THR A 257 10.83 -6.72 -17.73
CA THR A 257 10.76 -5.65 -18.74
C THR A 257 12.12 -4.97 -18.95
N ILE A 258 12.86 -4.67 -17.88
CA ILE A 258 14.21 -4.08 -18.00
C ILE A 258 15.20 -5.09 -18.57
N ALA A 259 15.17 -6.34 -18.10
CA ALA A 259 16.08 -7.39 -18.55
C ALA A 259 15.92 -7.69 -20.05
N ASP A 260 14.69 -7.74 -20.56
CA ASP A 260 14.42 -7.99 -21.97
C ASP A 260 14.90 -6.85 -22.87
N ARG A 261 14.76 -5.60 -22.40
CA ARG A 261 15.07 -4.39 -23.18
C ARG A 261 16.52 -3.94 -23.09
N ASP A 262 17.26 -4.35 -22.05
CA ASP A 262 18.62 -3.88 -21.81
C ASP A 262 19.64 -5.05 -21.82
N PRO A 263 20.47 -5.16 -22.86
CA PRO A 263 21.56 -6.14 -22.90
C PRO A 263 22.51 -6.04 -21.69
N ALA A 264 22.77 -4.83 -21.18
CA ALA A 264 23.63 -4.63 -20.01
C ALA A 264 22.99 -5.19 -18.73
N ALA A 265 21.66 -5.14 -18.62
CA ALA A 265 20.91 -5.78 -17.53
C ALA A 265 21.06 -7.31 -17.58
N ARG A 266 20.98 -7.93 -18.76
CA ARG A 266 21.21 -9.38 -18.92
C ARG A 266 22.63 -9.78 -18.56
N ASP A 267 23.62 -8.99 -18.95
CA ASP A 267 25.01 -9.24 -18.55
C ASP A 267 25.22 -9.02 -17.05
N ALA A 268 24.53 -8.06 -16.43
CA ALA A 268 24.54 -7.86 -14.99
C ALA A 268 23.94 -9.06 -14.24
N ILE A 269 22.87 -9.70 -14.75
CA ILE A 269 22.29 -10.91 -14.15
C ILE A 269 23.33 -12.03 -14.06
N ARG A 270 24.14 -12.23 -15.12
CA ARG A 270 25.22 -13.23 -15.12
C ARG A 270 26.32 -12.86 -14.13
N ARG A 271 26.82 -11.62 -14.16
CA ARG A 271 27.88 -11.14 -13.26
C ARG A 271 27.48 -11.22 -11.79
N THR A 272 26.26 -10.80 -11.45
CA THR A 272 25.76 -10.84 -10.07
C THR A 272 25.58 -12.27 -9.58
N ALA A 273 25.09 -13.20 -10.42
CA ALA A 273 25.00 -14.62 -10.07
C ALA A 273 26.38 -15.24 -9.82
N GLN A 274 27.36 -14.95 -10.67
CA GLN A 274 28.74 -15.42 -10.50
C GLN A 274 29.38 -14.88 -9.21
N SER A 275 29.12 -13.63 -8.83
CA SER A 275 29.74 -12.99 -7.66
C SER A 275 29.41 -13.65 -6.31
N VAL A 276 28.37 -14.49 -6.27
CA VAL A 276 27.94 -15.23 -5.07
C VAL A 276 28.12 -16.74 -5.20
N ALA A 277 28.56 -17.23 -6.37
CA ALA A 277 28.75 -18.66 -6.63
C ALA A 277 29.89 -19.25 -5.77
N ASP A 278 30.94 -18.47 -5.51
CA ASP A 278 32.10 -18.88 -4.71
C ASP A 278 31.80 -19.00 -3.19
N ARG A 279 30.56 -18.71 -2.78
CA ARG A 279 30.10 -18.81 -1.38
C ARG A 279 29.26 -20.05 -1.10
N GLY A 280 29.15 -20.98 -2.05
CA GLY A 280 28.54 -22.28 -1.83
C GLY A 280 29.52 -23.24 -1.16
N TYR A 281 29.39 -23.39 0.16
CA TYR A 281 29.83 -24.59 0.90
C TYR A 281 28.60 -25.21 1.56
#